data_AF-A0A7V7ASP7-F1
#
_entry.id   AF-A0A7V7ASP7-F1
#
_cell.length_a   1.000
_cell.length_b   1.000
_cell.length_c   1.000
_cell.angle_alpha   90.00
_cell.angle_beta   90.00
_cell.angle_gamma   90.00
#
_symmetry.space_group_name_H-M   'P 1'
#
loop_
_entity.id
_entity.type
_entity.pdbx_description
1 polymer ?
#
loop_
_entity_poly.entity_id
_entity_poly.type
_entity_poly.pdbx_seq_one_letter_code
_entity_poly.pdbx_strand_id
1 'polypeptide(L)' 'MKDNIERLREDLYRAAERGENYASLLAKSQKLDHYIVAYLRKQLEIKGERNDQEDS' A
#
# COMPACT_ATOMS: atom_id res chain seq x y z
N MET A 1 1.68 9.02 -0.16
CA MET A 1 1.29 7.66 0.31
C MET A 1 1.00 6.72 -0.86
N LYS A 2 0.19 7.14 -1.86
CA LYS A 2 0.05 6.41 -3.13
C LYS A 2 1.40 6.17 -3.83
N ASP A 3 2.26 7.18 -3.86
CA ASP A 3 3.61 7.10 -4.47
C ASP A 3 4.51 6.07 -3.76
N ASN A 4 4.32 5.87 -2.45
CA ASN A 4 5.05 4.84 -1.70
C ASN A 4 4.59 3.42 -2.08
N ILE A 5 3.30 3.24 -2.38
CA ILE A 5 2.75 1.95 -2.84
C ILE A 5 3.30 1.63 -4.24
N GLU A 6 3.33 2.60 -5.15
CA GLU A 6 3.91 2.44 -6.48
C GLU A 6 5.40 2.08 -6.40
N ARG A 7 6.17 2.82 -5.60
CA ARG A 7 7.59 2.52 -5.38
C ARG A 7 7.84 1.12 -4.81
N LEU A 8 7.05 0.68 -3.83
CA LEU A 8 7.18 -0.66 -3.23
C LEU A 8 6.79 -1.78 -4.21
N ARG A 9 5.81 -1.53 -5.07
CA ARG A 9 5.40 -2.45 -6.14
C ARG A 9 6.51 -2.64 -7.16
N GLU A 10 7.12 -1.54 -7.61
CA GLU A 10 8.26 -1.59 -8.53
C GLU A 10 9.46 -2.32 -7.91
N ASP A 11 9.76 -2.07 -6.63
CA ASP A 11 10.84 -2.78 -5.92
C ASP A 11 10.57 -4.29 -5.84
N LEU A 12 9.33 -4.71 -5.57
CA LEU A 12 8.94 -6.11 -5.56
C LEU A 12 9.09 -6.76 -6.95
N TYR A 13 8.65 -6.08 -8.01
CA TYR A 13 8.78 -6.61 -9.38
C TYR A 13 10.25 -6.73 -9.81
N ARG A 14 11.06 -5.71 -9.55
CA ARG A 14 12.51 -5.76 -9.84
C ARG A 14 13.22 -6.83 -9.00
N ALA A 15 12.77 -7.08 -7.77
CA ALA A 15 13.30 -8.17 -6.95
C ALA A 15 12.97 -9.55 -7.57
N ALA A 16 11.74 -9.72 -8.07
CA ALA A 16 11.32 -10.94 -8.74
C ALA A 16 12.09 -11.16 -10.05
N GLU A 17 12.25 -10.12 -10.87
CA GLU A 17 13.03 -10.16 -12.12
C GLU A 17 14.50 -10.53 -11.89
N ARG A 18 15.08 -10.09 -10.76
CA ARG A 18 16.44 -10.45 -10.34
C ARG A 18 16.57 -11.86 -9.77
N GLY A 19 15.45 -12.59 -9.63
CA GLY A 19 15.45 -13.93 -9.04
C GLY A 19 15.75 -13.93 -7.55
N GLU A 20 15.36 -12.89 -6.81
CA GLU A 20 15.48 -12.90 -5.36
C GLU A 20 14.73 -14.10 -4.74
N ASN A 21 15.25 -14.61 -3.62
CA ASN A 21 14.67 -15.78 -2.97
C ASN A 21 13.25 -15.51 -2.45
N TYR A 22 12.51 -16.59 -2.25
CA TYR A 22 11.12 -16.55 -1.79
C TYR A 22 10.93 -15.74 -0.50
N ALA A 23 11.83 -15.87 0.48
CA ALA A 23 11.71 -15.15 1.75
C ALA A 23 11.81 -13.62 1.57
N SER A 24 12.70 -13.17 0.68
CA SER A 24 12.83 -11.74 0.35
C SER A 24 11.58 -11.22 -0.36
N LEU A 25 11.09 -11.96 -1.37
CA LEU A 25 9.89 -11.59 -2.11
C LEU A 25 8.66 -11.53 -1.19
N LEU A 26 8.53 -12.49 -0.28
CA LEU A 26 7.45 -12.52 0.71
C LEU A 26 7.50 -11.29 1.62
N ALA A 27 8.66 -10.95 2.17
CA ALA A 27 8.83 -9.79 3.03
C ALA A 27 8.48 -8.48 2.29
N LYS A 28 8.90 -8.35 1.03
CA LYS A 28 8.56 -7.20 0.18
C LYS A 28 7.05 -7.13 -0.11
N SER A 29 6.40 -8.25 -0.40
CA SER A 29 4.95 -8.33 -0.60
C SER A 29 4.17 -7.92 0.65
N GLN A 30 4.52 -8.47 1.81
CA GLN A 30 3.86 -8.12 3.08
C GLN A 30 4.00 -6.63 3.41
N LYS A 31 5.17 -6.05 3.11
CA LYS A 31 5.40 -4.61 3.28
C LYS A 31 4.51 -3.78 2.34
N LEU A 32 4.37 -4.18 1.08
CA LEU A 32 3.47 -3.54 0.14
C LEU A 32 2.01 -3.60 0.61
N ASP A 33 1.55 -4.78 1.05
CA ASP A 33 0.19 -5.00 1.56
C ASP A 33 -0.12 -4.10 2.76
N HIS A 34 0.82 -3.96 3.70
CA HIS A 34 0.67 -3.08 4.85
C HIS A 34 0.39 -1.62 4.42
N TYR A 35 1.12 -1.11 3.42
CA TYR A 35 0.93 0.24 2.92
C TYR A 35 -0.38 0.42 2.15
N ILE A 36 -0.82 -0.60 1.40
CA ILE A 36 -2.12 -0.60 0.72
C ILE A 36 -3.25 -0.51 1.74
N VAL A 37 -3.22 -1.36 2.78
CA VAL A 37 -4.24 -1.35 3.84
C VAL A 37 -4.26 0.00 4.56
N ALA A 38 -3.10 0.55 4.92
CA ALA A 38 -3.02 1.85 5.57
C ALA A 38 -3.59 2.98 4.69
N TYR A 39 -3.30 2.95 3.39
CA TYR A 39 -3.86 3.91 2.43
C TYR A 39 -5.38 3.79 2.33
N LEU A 40 -5.91 2.58 2.20
CA LEU A 40 -7.34 2.33 2.11
C LEU A 40 -8.09 2.80 3.36
N ARG A 41 -7.54 2.53 4.56
CA ARG A 41 -8.11 3.02 5.83
C ARG A 41 -8.19 4.54 5.85
N LYS A 42 -7.10 5.22 5.48
CA LYS A 42 -7.07 6.68 5.40
C LYS A 42 -8.09 7.24 4.39
N GLN A 43 -8.28 6.56 3.26
CA GLN A 43 -9.30 6.97 2.27
C GLN A 43 -10.73 6.81 2.81
N LEU A 44 -10.99 5.80 3.65
CA LEU A 44 -12.29 5.61 4.28
C LEU A 44 -12.54 6.66 5.37
N GLU A 45 -11.54 6.99 6.19
CA GLU A 45 -11.63 8.05 7.21
C GLU A 45 -11.97 9.40 6.59
N ILE A 46 -11.27 9.81 5.52
CA ILE A 46 -11.54 11.05 4.80
C ILE A 46 -12.97 11.10 4.23
N LYS A 47 -13.52 9.95 3.81
CA LYS A 47 -14.91 9.89 3.32
C LYS A 47 -15.92 9.99 4.46
N GLY A 48 -15.65 9.36 5.60
CA GLY A 48 -16.48 9.45 6.79
C GLY A 48 -16.56 10.88 7.32
N GLU A 49 -15.41 11.54 7.48
CA GLU A 49 -15.32 12.93 7.94
C GLU A 49 -16.06 13.92 7.02
N ARG A 50 -16.06 13.65 5.70
CA ARG A 50 -16.79 14.47 4.73
C ARG A 50 -18.30 14.30 4.83
N ASN A 51 -18.79 13.08 5.02
CA ASN A 51 -20.23 12.86 5.22
C ASN A 51 -20.73 13.57 6.48
N ASP A 52 -19.99 13.49 7.59
CA ASP A 52 -20.39 14.13 8.86
C ASP A 52 -20.42 15.68 8.77
N GLN A 53 -19.61 16.28 7.89
CA GLN A 53 -19.61 17.73 7.62
C GLN A 53 -20.69 18.18 6.63
N GLU A 54 -21.12 17.31 5.70
CA GLU A 54 -22.19 17.62 4.75
C GLU A 54 -23.59 17.45 5.38
N ASP A 55 -23.72 16.60 6.41
CA ASP A 55 -24.96 16.38 7.16
C ASP A 55 -25.18 17.37 8.34
N SER A 56 -24.23 18.28 8.59
CA SER A 56 -24.30 19.34 9.62
C SER A 56 -24.55 20.73 9.04
#